data_AF-A0A1L3I2E3-F1
#
_entry.id   AF-A0A1L3I2E3-F1
#
_cell.length_a   1.000
_cell.length_b   1.000
_cell.length_c   1.000
_cell.angle_alpha   90.00
_cell.angle_beta   90.00
_cell.angle_gamma   90.00
#
_symmetry.space_group_name_H-M   'P 1'
#
loop_
_entity.id
_entity.type
_entity.pdbx_description
1 polymer ?
#
loop_
_entity_poly.entity_id
_entity_poly.type
_entity_poly.pdbx_seq_one_letter_code
_entity_poly.pdbx_strand_id
1 'polypeptide(L)'
;MPQHSNLNDALNVLDDKLRSLSALTKANAFLVDIMRKDRDMLEQMEGEAARAMLLDRAQHAFGDIAGEDADPDTLQVLEVALMQSKSAEIIPFPNSHRN
;
A
#
# COMPACT_ATOMS: atom_id res chain seq x y z
N MET A 1 15.52 25.32 29.24
CA MET A 1 15.05 23.91 29.20
C MET A 1 14.67 23.51 27.77
N PRO A 2 15.60 23.20 26.84
CA PRO A 2 15.27 22.82 25.45
C PRO A 2 15.57 21.35 25.08
N GLN A 3 16.33 20.62 25.89
CA GLN A 3 16.80 19.26 25.55
C GLN A 3 15.68 18.21 25.63
N HIS A 4 14.73 18.37 26.55
CA HIS A 4 13.58 17.47 26.68
C HIS A 4 12.56 17.63 25.54
N SER A 5 12.47 18.80 24.91
CA SER A 5 11.57 19.03 23.76
C SER A 5 12.06 18.24 22.56
N ASN A 6 13.34 18.37 22.20
CA ASN A 6 13.92 17.67 21.05
C ASN A 6 13.86 16.13 21.19
N LEU A 7 14.02 15.60 22.42
CA LEU A 7 13.88 14.17 22.67
C LEU A 7 12.44 13.69 22.46
N ASN A 8 11.44 14.40 23.01
CA ASN A 8 10.04 14.04 22.83
C ASN A 8 9.62 14.15 21.36
N ASP A 9 10.10 15.17 20.65
CA ASP A 9 9.85 15.35 19.21
C ASP A 9 10.44 14.19 18.40
N ALA A 10 11.68 13.77 18.71
CA ALA A 10 12.31 12.63 18.04
C ALA A 10 11.59 11.30 18.31
N LEU A 11 11.06 11.10 19.53
CA LEU A 11 10.29 9.91 19.88
C LEU A 11 8.93 9.89 19.17
N ASN A 12 8.25 11.02 19.04
CA ASN A 12 7.00 11.11 18.28
C ASN A 12 7.22 10.77 16.81
N VAL A 13 8.27 11.33 16.18
CA VAL A 13 8.63 11.02 14.80
C VAL A 13 8.98 9.54 14.61
N LEU A 14 9.63 8.92 15.61
CA LEU A 14 9.91 7.49 15.57
C LEU A 14 8.64 6.65 15.66
N ASP A 15 7.70 7.02 16.54
CA ASP A 15 6.41 6.33 16.68
C ASP A 15 5.61 6.38 15.35
N ASP A 16 5.53 7.57 14.73
CA ASP A 16 4.87 7.75 13.44
C ASP A 16 5.47 6.86 12.34
N LYS A 17 6.82 6.76 12.32
CA LYS A 17 7.52 5.88 11.36
C LYS A 17 7.25 4.40 11.62
N LEU A 18 7.21 3.98 12.88
CA LEU A 18 6.91 2.60 13.24
C LEU A 18 5.45 2.24 12.89
N ARG A 19 4.50 3.15 13.09
CA ARG A 19 3.11 2.99 12.66
C ARG A 19 3.01 2.84 11.15
N SER A 20 3.64 3.74 10.40
CA SER A 20 3.68 3.66 8.93
C SER A 20 4.30 2.35 8.43
N LEU A 21 5.41 1.91 9.04
CA LEU A 21 6.05 0.65 8.69
C LEU A 21 5.17 -0.57 9.01
N SER A 22 4.47 -0.53 10.15
CA SER A 22 3.49 -1.57 10.52
C SER A 22 2.37 -1.65 9.50
N ALA A 23 1.77 -0.51 9.12
CA ALA A 23 0.71 -0.44 8.11
C ALA A 23 1.18 -1.00 6.75
N LEU A 24 2.38 -0.62 6.30
CA LEU A 24 3.00 -1.17 5.09
C LEU A 24 3.19 -2.69 5.16
N THR A 25 3.64 -3.19 6.32
CA THR A 25 3.86 -4.63 6.52
C THR A 25 2.55 -5.41 6.45
N LYS A 26 1.49 -4.89 7.09
CA LYS A 26 0.15 -5.49 7.04
C LYS A 26 -0.45 -5.46 5.64
N ALA A 27 -0.36 -4.32 4.96
CA ALA A 27 -0.81 -4.17 3.57
C ALA A 27 -0.13 -5.19 2.64
N ASN A 28 1.19 -5.36 2.76
CA ASN A 28 1.94 -6.34 1.98
C ASN A 28 1.51 -7.78 2.29
N ALA A 29 1.36 -8.12 3.57
CA ALA A 29 0.91 -9.46 3.98
C ALA A 29 -0.48 -9.77 3.41
N PHE A 30 -1.40 -8.80 3.45
CA PHE A 30 -2.74 -8.91 2.88
C PHE A 30 -2.71 -9.13 1.37
N LEU A 31 -1.97 -8.32 0.62
CA LEU A 31 -1.85 -8.47 -0.84
C LEU A 31 -1.26 -9.83 -1.22
N VAL A 32 -0.19 -10.27 -0.55
CA VAL A 32 0.42 -11.57 -0.81
C VAL A 32 -0.54 -12.72 -0.51
N ASP A 33 -1.32 -12.62 0.56
CA ASP A 33 -2.31 -13.64 0.94
C ASP A 33 -3.43 -13.75 -0.10
N ILE A 34 -3.99 -12.62 -0.54
CA ILE A 34 -5.02 -12.62 -1.60
C ILE A 34 -4.43 -13.10 -2.94
N MET A 35 -3.26 -12.61 -3.33
CA MET A 35 -2.60 -13.06 -4.56
C MET A 35 -2.31 -14.57 -4.56
N ARG A 36 -2.08 -15.16 -3.38
CA ARG A 36 -1.91 -16.60 -3.23
C ARG A 36 -3.24 -17.34 -3.30
N LYS A 37 -4.28 -16.85 -2.62
CA LYS A 37 -5.59 -17.51 -2.52
C LYS A 37 -6.38 -17.43 -3.81
N ASP A 38 -6.33 -16.28 -4.48
CA ASP A 38 -7.16 -15.94 -5.64
C ASP A 38 -6.34 -15.86 -6.94
N ARG A 39 -5.18 -16.52 -6.96
CA ARG A 39 -4.22 -16.46 -8.08
C ARG A 39 -4.90 -16.70 -9.44
N ASP A 40 -5.60 -17.82 -9.57
CA ASP A 40 -6.18 -18.25 -10.84
C ASP A 40 -7.27 -17.28 -11.33
N MET A 41 -7.98 -16.65 -10.38
CA MET A 41 -9.00 -15.64 -10.68
C MET A 41 -8.32 -14.33 -11.12
N LEU A 42 -7.30 -13.88 -10.38
CA LEU A 42 -6.57 -12.65 -10.70
C LEU A 42 -5.83 -12.74 -12.04
N GLU A 43 -5.31 -13.91 -12.41
CA GLU A 43 -4.65 -14.13 -13.71
C GLU A 43 -5.61 -13.99 -14.91
N GLN A 44 -6.92 -14.18 -14.69
CA GLN A 44 -7.96 -14.06 -15.71
C GLN A 44 -8.62 -12.67 -15.75
N MET A 45 -8.34 -11.81 -14.75
CA MET A 45 -8.92 -10.48 -14.65
C MET A 45 -8.06 -9.43 -15.33
N GLU A 46 -8.69 -8.45 -15.96
CA GLU A 46 -8.00 -7.25 -16.39
C GLU A 46 -7.50 -6.45 -15.19
N GLY A 47 -6.37 -5.77 -15.35
CA GLY A 47 -5.67 -5.10 -14.23
C GLY A 47 -6.52 -4.08 -13.48
N GLU A 48 -7.47 -3.40 -14.14
CA GLU A 48 -8.39 -2.47 -13.49
C GLU A 48 -9.43 -3.20 -12.64
N ALA A 49 -10.04 -4.26 -13.18
CA ALA A 49 -11.02 -5.08 -12.45
C ALA A 49 -10.37 -5.78 -11.25
N ALA A 50 -9.14 -6.28 -11.39
CA ALA A 50 -8.38 -6.88 -10.30
C ALA A 50 -8.11 -5.88 -9.18
N ARG A 51 -7.69 -4.64 -9.50
CA ARG A 51 -7.46 -3.57 -8.51
C ARG A 51 -8.73 -3.17 -7.78
N ALA A 52 -9.84 -3.03 -8.51
CA ALA A 52 -11.14 -2.71 -7.90
C ALA A 52 -11.59 -3.80 -6.91
N MET A 53 -11.40 -5.07 -7.26
CA MET A 53 -11.68 -6.19 -6.36
C MET A 53 -10.76 -6.19 -5.13
N LEU A 54 -9.47 -5.90 -5.30
CA LEU A 54 -8.52 -5.82 -4.19
C LEU A 54 -8.87 -4.66 -3.24
N LEU A 55 -9.33 -3.53 -3.76
CA LEU A 55 -9.81 -2.38 -2.99
C LEU A 55 -11.06 -2.72 -2.18
N ASP A 56 -12.05 -3.34 -2.82
CA ASP A 56 -13.28 -3.77 -2.14
C ASP A 56 -12.98 -4.72 -0.97
N ARG A 57 -12.12 -5.71 -1.20
CA ARG A 57 -11.67 -6.63 -0.14
C ARG A 57 -10.87 -5.93 0.95
N ALA A 58 -10.05 -4.94 0.61
CA ALA A 58 -9.32 -4.15 1.59
C ALA A 58 -10.27 -3.35 2.48
N GLN A 59 -11.31 -2.73 1.91
CA GLN A 59 -12.34 -2.01 2.67
C GLN A 59 -13.13 -2.94 3.59
N HIS A 60 -13.42 -4.17 3.15
CA HIS A 60 -14.04 -5.17 4.00
C HIS A 60 -13.14 -5.66 5.14
N ALA A 61 -11.83 -5.76 4.90
CA ALA A 61 -10.86 -6.28 5.88
C ALA A 61 -10.37 -5.23 6.89
N PHE A 62 -10.25 -3.97 6.47
CA PHE A 62 -9.63 -2.90 7.26
C PHE A 62 -10.48 -1.63 7.40
N GLY A 63 -11.59 -1.53 6.67
CA GLY A 63 -12.52 -0.40 6.80
C GLY A 63 -13.47 -0.55 7.99
N ASP A 64 -14.43 0.37 8.09
CA ASP A 64 -15.37 0.43 9.23
C ASP A 64 -16.19 -0.86 9.42
N ILE A 65 -16.36 -1.63 8.35
CA ILE A 65 -17.05 -2.93 8.36
C ILE A 65 -16.31 -3.95 9.23
N ALA A 66 -14.98 -3.84 9.35
CA ALA A 66 -14.14 -4.73 10.14
C ALA A 66 -14.29 -4.53 11.67
N GLY A 67 -14.98 -3.48 12.11
CA GLY A 67 -15.27 -3.24 13.52
C GLY A 67 -14.00 -3.04 14.36
N GLU A 68 -13.72 -3.97 15.27
CA GLU A 68 -12.52 -3.92 16.13
C GLU A 68 -11.20 -4.14 15.37
N ASP A 69 -11.26 -4.78 14.20
CA ASP A 69 -10.10 -5.03 13.33
C ASP A 69 -9.87 -3.90 12.31
N ALA A 70 -10.64 -2.81 12.38
CA ALA A 70 -10.46 -1.66 11.49
C ALA A 70 -9.05 -1.07 11.64
N ASP A 71 -8.36 -0.94 10.51
CA ASP A 71 -6.99 -0.43 10.43
C ASP A 71 -6.93 0.62 9.31
N PRO A 72 -7.34 1.86 9.60
CA PRO A 72 -7.45 2.91 8.58
C PRO A 72 -6.08 3.26 7.97
N ASP A 73 -4.99 3.13 8.73
CA ASP A 73 -3.63 3.37 8.23
C ASP A 73 -3.25 2.34 7.16
N THR A 74 -3.55 1.06 7.41
CA THR A 74 -3.33 -0.02 6.44
C THR A 74 -4.23 0.12 5.22
N LEU A 75 -5.51 0.49 5.42
CA LEU A 75 -6.45 0.74 4.33
C LEU A 75 -5.95 1.88 3.42
N GLN A 76 -5.50 2.98 4.00
CA GLN A 76 -4.98 4.12 3.24
C GLN A 76 -3.76 3.73 2.39
N VAL A 77 -2.84 2.92 2.93
CA VAL A 77 -1.70 2.39 2.17
C VAL A 77 -2.17 1.55 0.98
N LEU A 78 -3.15 0.67 1.19
CA LEU A 78 -3.71 -0.17 0.13
C LEU A 78 -4.43 0.66 -0.94
N GLU A 79 -5.19 1.68 -0.54
CA GLU A 79 -5.87 2.60 -1.45
C GLU A 79 -4.87 3.34 -2.34
N VAL A 80 -3.80 3.90 -1.76
CA VAL A 80 -2.75 4.58 -2.52
C VAL A 80 -2.02 3.63 -3.47
N ALA A 81 -1.74 2.40 -3.02
CA ALA A 81 -1.03 1.40 -3.84
C ALA A 81 -1.88 0.89 -5.01
N LEU A 82 -3.19 0.72 -4.80
CA LEU A 82 -4.12 0.15 -5.78
C LEU A 82 -4.81 1.20 -6.66
N MET A 83 -4.85 2.46 -6.24
CA MET A 83 -5.23 3.57 -7.12
C MET A 83 -4.39 3.54 -8.40
N GLN A 84 -4.99 3.98 -9.51
CA GLN A 84 -4.32 4.04 -10.81
C GLN A 84 -3.05 4.89 -10.73
N SER A 85 -1.93 4.26 -10.42
CA SER A 85 -0.62 4.73 -10.83
C SER A 85 -0.67 4.76 -12.35
N LYS A 86 -0.69 5.98 -12.92
CA LYS A 86 -0.37 6.20 -14.33
C LYS A 86 0.76 5.23 -14.66
N SER A 87 0.52 4.30 -15.58
CA SER A 87 1.53 3.38 -16.08
C SER A 87 2.84 4.16 -16.19
N ALA A 88 3.86 3.78 -15.42
CA ALA A 88 5.14 4.50 -15.45
C ALA A 88 5.53 4.64 -16.92
N GLU A 89 5.62 5.88 -17.40
CA GLU A 89 5.89 6.17 -18.80
C GLU A 89 7.23 5.49 -19.11
N ILE A 90 7.21 4.48 -19.98
CA ILE A 90 8.42 3.73 -20.32
C ILE A 90 9.34 4.72 -21.04
N ILE A 91 10.38 5.18 -20.36
CA ILE A 91 11.42 6.01 -21.00
C ILE A 91 12.15 5.09 -21.99
N PRO A 92 12.04 5.31 -23.30
CA PRO A 92 12.75 4.49 -24.26
C PRO A 92 14.25 4.70 -24.10
N PHE A 93 15.03 3.62 -24.15
CA PHE A 93 16.48 3.73 -24.15
C PHE A 93 16.93 4.52 -25.39
N PRO A 94 17.87 5.48 -25.26
CA PRO A 94 18.36 6.23 -26.39
C PRO A 94 19.08 5.29 -27.35
N ASN A 95 18.49 5.08 -28.53
CA ASN A 95 19.15 4.41 -29.64
C ASN A 95 20.33 5.29 -30.06
N SER A 96 21.54 4.87 -29.70
CA SER A 96 22.76 5.51 -30.16
C SER A 96 22.83 5.38 -31.68
N HIS A 97 22.42 6.42 -32.39
CA HIS A 97 22.70 6.57 -33.81
C HIS A 97 24.22 6.70 -33.98
N ARG A 98 24.89 5.57 -34.23
CA ARG A 98 26.20 5.52 -34.85
C ARG A 98 25.97 5.62 -36.36
N ASN A 99 26.29 6.77 -36.93
CA ASN A 99 26.76 6.92 -38.30
C ASN A 99 27.96 7.87 -38.26
#